data_AF-A0A938KPH3-F1
#
_entry.id   AF-A0A938KPH3-F1
#
_cell.length_a   1.000
_cell.length_b   1.000
_cell.length_c   1.000
_cell.angle_alpha   90.00
_cell.angle_beta   90.00
_cell.angle_gamma   90.00
#
_symmetry.space_group_name_H-M   'P 1'
#
loop_
_entity.id
_entity.type
_entity.pdbx_description
1 polymer ?
#
loop_
_entity_poly.entity_id
_entity_poly.type
_entity_poly.pdbx_seq_one_letter_code
_entity_poly.pdbx_strand_id
1 'polypeptide(L)'
;MIPRRFFSPGCEFFRAAVRLAIAALVATLGAAEPPRADAVLPVDPARGEFTVVLLPDTQRYAKHTPAMFLSQTRWIRENVAALAIRFVIHLGDIVDDNTDAEWRVADEAMGLLDGVVPYTVLPGNHDFEKSEDGRRVKLAPKYNAVFPPLRFRHQPGYGGHRGVTNENNYSFFSAGGRNFLVLAL
;
A
#
# COMPACT_ATOMS: atom_id res chain seq x y z
N MET A 1 -95.45 -5.14 18.41
CA MET A 1 -94.71 -6.05 17.51
C MET A 1 -93.31 -6.21 18.12
N ILE A 2 -93.01 -7.23 18.95
CA ILE A 2 -92.60 -8.62 18.61
C ILE A 2 -91.33 -8.64 17.71
N PRO A 3 -90.29 -9.47 17.98
CA PRO A 3 -89.01 -8.98 18.55
C PRO A 3 -87.70 -9.39 17.83
N ARG A 4 -86.56 -8.87 18.36
CA ARG A 4 -85.25 -9.52 18.70
C ARG A 4 -84.42 -10.35 17.68
N ARG A 5 -83.09 -10.12 17.82
CA ARG A 5 -81.93 -11.07 17.93
C ARG A 5 -80.95 -11.14 16.74
N PHE A 6 -79.68 -10.70 16.91
CA PHE A 6 -78.43 -11.46 17.27
C PHE A 6 -77.71 -12.00 16.01
N PHE A 7 -76.40 -12.25 15.88
CA PHE A 7 -75.13 -11.97 16.59
C PHE A 7 -74.04 -12.66 15.73
N SER A 8 -73.04 -11.91 15.24
CA SER A 8 -71.59 -12.24 15.06
C SER A 8 -71.11 -13.60 14.47
N PRO A 9 -69.78 -13.84 14.27
CA PRO A 9 -69.23 -14.36 13.02
C PRO A 9 -68.82 -15.86 13.12
N GLY A 10 -68.64 -16.49 11.97
CA GLY A 10 -68.27 -17.91 11.87
C GLY A 10 -66.80 -18.22 12.20
N CYS A 11 -66.63 -19.29 12.99
CA CYS A 11 -65.39 -19.95 13.39
C CYS A 11 -64.85 -20.96 12.33
N GLU A 12 -63.52 -20.95 12.16
CA GLU A 12 -62.53 -22.06 12.29
C GLU A 12 -62.73 -23.46 11.64
N PHE A 13 -61.74 -23.80 10.78
CA PHE A 13 -61.00 -25.07 10.52
C PHE A 13 -61.67 -26.44 10.30
N PHE A 14 -61.31 -27.14 9.19
CA PHE A 14 -60.58 -28.45 9.21
C PHE A 14 -60.12 -29.01 7.83
N ARG A 15 -58.88 -29.61 7.83
CA ARG A 15 -58.38 -30.82 7.10
C ARG A 15 -57.91 -30.79 5.61
N ALA A 16 -56.57 -30.79 5.46
CA ALA A 16 -55.69 -31.76 4.74
C ALA A 16 -55.97 -32.24 3.29
N ALA A 17 -55.00 -32.02 2.37
CA ALA A 17 -54.13 -33.03 1.70
C ALA A 17 -53.54 -32.50 0.35
N VAL A 18 -52.22 -32.26 0.25
CA VAL A 18 -51.18 -33.08 -0.45
C VAL A 18 -50.87 -32.69 -1.92
N ARG A 19 -49.69 -32.03 -2.06
CA ARG A 19 -48.62 -32.11 -3.08
C ARG A 19 -48.88 -31.78 -4.56
N LEU A 20 -48.18 -30.76 -5.07
CA LEU A 20 -46.98 -31.00 -5.90
C LEU A 20 -45.96 -29.87 -5.73
N ALA A 21 -44.69 -30.27 -5.60
CA ALA A 21 -43.54 -29.44 -5.31
C ALA A 21 -42.91 -28.87 -6.58
N ILE A 22 -42.38 -27.65 -6.50
CA ILE A 22 -41.12 -27.28 -7.18
C ILE A 22 -40.28 -26.54 -6.15
N ALA A 23 -39.34 -27.26 -5.53
CA ALA A 23 -38.26 -26.68 -4.76
C ALA A 23 -37.18 -26.23 -5.73
N ALA A 24 -37.03 -24.92 -5.93
CA ALA A 24 -35.77 -24.36 -6.38
C ALA A 24 -34.90 -24.18 -5.12
N LEU A 25 -34.13 -25.20 -4.80
CA LEU A 25 -33.06 -25.11 -3.81
C LEU A 25 -31.95 -24.24 -4.43
N VAL A 26 -32.02 -22.92 -4.20
CA VAL A 26 -30.81 -22.10 -4.31
C VAL A 26 -30.00 -22.43 -3.07
N ALA A 27 -29.04 -23.34 -3.23
CA ALA A 27 -27.99 -23.50 -2.26
C ALA A 27 -27.28 -22.15 -2.15
N THR A 28 -27.55 -21.40 -1.09
CA THR A 28 -26.68 -20.31 -0.66
C THR A 28 -25.41 -20.98 -0.16
N LEU A 29 -24.54 -21.37 -1.09
CA LEU A 29 -23.12 -21.35 -0.83
C LEU A 29 -22.83 -19.92 -0.41
N GLY A 30 -22.55 -19.73 0.87
CA GLY A 30 -21.98 -18.49 1.36
C GLY A 30 -20.69 -18.25 0.61
N ALA A 31 -20.78 -17.56 -0.52
CA ALA A 31 -19.64 -16.89 -1.10
C ALA A 31 -19.23 -15.87 -0.03
N ALA A 32 -18.12 -16.17 0.66
CA ALA A 32 -17.46 -15.15 1.46
C ALA A 32 -17.32 -13.92 0.56
N GLU A 33 -17.85 -12.78 0.99
CA GLU A 33 -17.57 -11.52 0.32
C GLU A 33 -16.05 -11.41 0.18
N PRO A 34 -15.53 -11.02 -1.00
CA PRO A 34 -14.11 -10.72 -1.11
C PRO A 34 -13.78 -9.71 -0.02
N PRO A 35 -12.66 -9.88 0.71
CA PRO A 35 -12.29 -8.96 1.77
C PRO A 35 -12.37 -7.54 1.23
N ARG A 36 -13.19 -6.71 1.89
CA ARG A 36 -13.30 -5.29 1.60
C ARG A 36 -11.88 -4.73 1.62
N ALA A 37 -11.49 -3.97 0.58
CA ALA A 37 -10.17 -3.34 0.50
C ALA A 37 -9.83 -2.44 1.72
N ASP A 38 -10.84 -2.16 2.53
CA ASP A 38 -10.82 -1.32 3.72
C ASP A 38 -10.41 -2.10 4.99
N ALA A 39 -10.39 -3.43 4.96
CA ALA A 39 -10.03 -4.26 6.11
C ALA A 39 -8.51 -4.45 6.18
N VAL A 40 -7.78 -3.38 6.50
CA VAL A 40 -6.41 -3.52 6.99
C VAL A 40 -6.49 -4.33 8.28
N LEU A 41 -5.89 -5.53 8.29
CA LEU A 41 -5.85 -6.36 9.48
C LEU A 41 -5.21 -5.55 10.62
N PRO A 42 -5.79 -5.53 11.82
CA PRO A 42 -5.20 -4.80 12.94
C PRO A 42 -3.83 -5.38 13.24
N VAL A 43 -2.79 -4.56 13.07
CA VAL A 43 -1.42 -4.89 13.47
C VAL A 43 -1.31 -4.70 14.98
N ASP A 44 -0.89 -5.73 15.70
CA ASP A 44 -0.65 -5.67 17.15
C ASP A 44 0.86 -5.74 17.46
N PRO A 45 1.51 -4.59 17.71
CA PRO A 45 2.94 -4.55 18.05
C PRO A 45 3.27 -5.29 19.34
N ALA A 46 2.33 -5.43 20.28
CA ALA A 46 2.55 -6.17 21.52
C ALA A 46 2.73 -7.68 21.26
N ARG A 47 2.18 -8.17 20.15
CA ARG A 47 2.39 -9.54 19.63
C ARG A 47 3.62 -9.64 18.72
N GLY A 48 4.39 -8.57 18.58
CA GLY A 48 5.55 -8.49 17.70
C GLY A 48 5.19 -8.36 16.22
N GLU A 49 3.95 -7.98 15.90
CA GLU A 49 3.52 -7.71 14.53
C GLU A 49 4.04 -6.33 14.08
N PHE A 50 4.36 -6.21 12.80
CA PHE A 50 4.83 -4.98 12.20
C PHE A 50 4.62 -4.99 10.70
N THR A 51 4.69 -3.81 10.09
CA THR A 51 4.55 -3.64 8.65
C THR A 51 5.86 -3.16 8.03
N VAL A 52 6.18 -3.67 6.84
CA VAL A 52 7.15 -3.11 5.91
C VAL A 52 6.39 -2.77 4.64
N VAL A 53 6.50 -1.53 4.17
CA VAL A 53 5.85 -1.10 2.93
C VAL A 53 6.82 -1.26 1.77
N LEU A 54 6.35 -1.89 0.69
CA LEU A 54 7.07 -1.95 -0.58
C LEU A 54 6.39 -1.00 -1.56
N LEU A 55 7.18 -0.11 -2.18
CA LEU A 55 6.70 0.90 -3.11
C LEU A 55 7.37 0.70 -4.49
N PRO A 56 6.76 -0.10 -5.38
CA PRO A 56 7.31 -0.36 -6.71
C PRO A 56 6.98 0.74 -7.72
N ASP A 57 7.91 0.99 -8.64
CA ASP A 57 7.65 1.45 -10.01
C ASP A 57 6.76 2.70 -10.09
N THR A 58 7.18 3.76 -9.39
CA THR A 58 6.42 5.02 -9.32
C THR A 58 6.59 5.90 -10.57
N GLN A 59 7.37 5.46 -11.56
CA GLN A 59 7.68 6.17 -12.81
C GLN A 59 6.46 6.79 -13.50
N ARG A 60 5.35 6.05 -13.57
CA ARG A 60 4.11 6.52 -14.22
C ARG A 60 3.37 7.53 -13.35
N TYR A 61 3.51 7.45 -12.04
CA TYR A 61 2.94 8.41 -11.11
C TYR A 61 3.72 9.72 -11.15
N ALA A 62 5.06 9.65 -11.13
CA ALA A 62 5.91 10.82 -11.28
C ALA A 62 5.61 11.62 -12.55
N LYS A 63 5.34 10.92 -13.67
CA LYS A 63 5.08 11.55 -14.98
C LYS A 63 3.64 11.99 -15.20
N HIS A 64 2.67 11.11 -14.93
CA HIS A 64 1.29 11.31 -15.37
C HIS A 64 0.31 11.60 -14.23
N THR A 65 0.60 11.11 -13.02
CA THR A 65 -0.32 11.21 -11.88
C THR A 65 0.40 11.57 -10.56
N PRO A 66 1.06 12.75 -10.47
CA PRO A 66 1.82 13.13 -9.27
C PRO A 66 1.01 13.06 -7.97
N ALA A 67 -0.28 13.40 -8.04
CA ALA A 67 -1.19 13.33 -6.92
C ALA A 67 -1.32 11.91 -6.34
N MET A 68 -1.17 10.86 -7.15
CA MET A 68 -1.21 9.48 -6.68
C MET A 68 0.07 9.11 -5.93
N PHE A 69 1.24 9.51 -6.43
CA PHE A 69 2.51 9.30 -5.72
C PHE A 69 2.51 10.00 -4.36
N LEU A 70 2.06 11.26 -4.33
CA LEU A 70 1.86 12.04 -3.11
C LEU A 70 0.85 11.39 -2.16
N SER A 71 -0.23 10.82 -2.69
CA SER A 71 -1.26 10.16 -1.87
C SER A 71 -0.75 8.87 -1.23
N GLN A 72 0.05 8.07 -1.94
CA GLN A 72 0.64 6.85 -1.40
C GLN A 72 1.61 7.15 -0.25
N THR A 73 2.53 8.07 -0.45
CA THR A 73 3.51 8.48 0.58
C THR A 73 2.85 9.18 1.77
N ARG A 74 1.82 9.99 1.52
CA ARG A 74 0.98 10.59 2.58
C ARG A 74 0.24 9.53 3.39
N TRP A 75 -0.35 8.52 2.74
CA TRP A 75 -1.01 7.43 3.42
C TRP A 75 -0.03 6.68 4.32
N ILE A 76 1.18 6.38 3.84
CA ILE A 76 2.24 5.75 4.65
C ILE A 76 2.50 6.60 5.90
N ARG A 77 2.78 7.90 5.71
CA ARG A 77 3.05 8.85 6.80
C ARG A 77 1.95 8.85 7.86
N GLU A 78 0.69 8.89 7.42
CA GLU A 78 -0.48 8.97 8.31
C GLU A 78 -0.78 7.65 9.02
N ASN A 79 -0.27 6.52 8.51
CA ASN A 79 -0.53 5.19 9.04
C ASN A 79 0.66 4.54 9.74
N VAL A 80 1.80 5.24 9.89
CA VAL A 80 3.02 4.70 10.52
C VAL A 80 2.72 4.08 11.89
N ALA A 81 2.02 4.81 12.76
CA ALA A 81 1.71 4.34 14.10
C ALA A 81 0.64 3.23 14.09
N ALA A 82 -0.45 3.43 13.36
CA ALA A 82 -1.59 2.51 13.35
C ALA A 82 -1.25 1.14 12.79
N LEU A 83 -0.34 1.07 11.81
CA LEU A 83 0.08 -0.18 11.16
C LEU A 83 1.46 -0.65 11.62
N ALA A 84 2.04 0.02 12.61
CA ALA A 84 3.41 -0.19 13.06
C ALA A 84 4.39 -0.36 11.88
N ILE A 85 4.35 0.57 10.94
CA ILE A 85 5.25 0.59 9.78
C ILE A 85 6.65 0.87 10.30
N ARG A 86 7.57 -0.07 10.09
CA ARG A 86 8.95 0.03 10.59
C ARG A 86 9.96 0.41 9.53
N PHE A 87 9.61 0.20 8.27
CA PHE A 87 10.49 0.50 7.16
C PHE A 87 9.70 0.62 5.85
N VAL A 88 10.17 1.44 4.92
CA VAL A 88 9.64 1.56 3.55
C VAL A 88 10.75 1.24 2.55
N ILE A 89 10.47 0.44 1.53
CA ILE A 89 11.44 0.07 0.50
C ILE A 89 10.86 0.47 -0.86
N HIS A 90 11.46 1.47 -1.50
CA HIS A 90 11.17 1.75 -2.90
C HIS A 90 11.93 0.78 -3.80
N LEU A 91 11.27 0.15 -4.77
CA LEU A 91 11.86 -0.96 -5.54
C LEU A 91 12.58 -0.55 -6.83
N GLY A 92 12.63 0.75 -7.11
CA GLY A 92 13.27 1.31 -8.31
C GLY A 92 12.26 1.85 -9.30
N ASP A 93 12.76 2.34 -10.44
CA ASP A 93 12.00 3.03 -11.47
C ASP A 93 11.09 4.12 -10.87
N ILE A 94 11.75 5.12 -10.27
CA ILE A 94 11.12 6.24 -9.60
C ILE A 94 10.52 7.22 -10.61
N VAL A 95 11.22 7.42 -11.74
CA VAL A 95 10.82 8.31 -12.84
C VAL A 95 10.78 7.52 -14.17
N ASP A 96 10.08 8.03 -15.20
CA ASP A 96 9.86 7.34 -16.49
C ASP A 96 10.82 7.86 -17.57
N ASP A 97 10.83 9.17 -17.81
CA ASP A 97 11.66 9.79 -18.86
C ASP A 97 12.91 10.47 -18.29
N ASN A 98 13.17 10.35 -16.98
CA ASN A 98 14.32 10.94 -16.30
C ASN A 98 14.37 12.49 -16.43
N THR A 99 13.20 13.12 -16.43
CA THR A 99 13.05 14.58 -16.55
C THR A 99 13.13 15.28 -15.19
N ASP A 100 13.54 16.55 -15.18
CA ASP A 100 13.63 17.32 -13.93
C ASP A 100 12.26 17.53 -13.29
N ALA A 101 11.19 17.55 -14.10
CA ALA A 101 9.82 17.65 -13.60
C ALA A 101 9.43 16.39 -12.81
N GLU A 102 9.74 15.21 -13.32
CA GLU A 102 9.48 13.94 -12.63
C GLU A 102 10.29 13.82 -11.35
N TRP A 103 11.56 14.22 -11.36
CA TRP A 103 12.40 14.20 -10.16
C TRP A 103 11.92 15.18 -9.08
N ARG A 104 11.35 16.34 -9.43
CA ARG A 104 10.70 17.22 -8.44
C ARG A 104 9.49 16.55 -7.78
N VAL A 105 8.69 15.82 -8.55
CA VAL A 105 7.56 15.05 -8.01
C VAL A 105 8.05 13.95 -7.08
N ALA A 106 9.09 13.21 -7.48
CA ALA A 106 9.69 12.16 -6.67
C ALA A 106 10.28 12.70 -5.36
N ASP A 107 10.95 13.86 -5.42
CA ASP A 107 11.51 14.53 -4.24
C ASP A 107 10.41 14.94 -3.25
N GLU A 108 9.35 15.59 -3.75
CA GLU A 108 8.21 16.03 -2.94
C GLU A 108 7.48 14.83 -2.30
N ALA A 109 7.19 13.79 -3.09
CA ALA A 109 6.45 12.63 -2.61
C ALA A 109 7.26 11.84 -1.58
N MET A 110 8.49 11.45 -1.89
CA MET A 110 9.32 10.70 -0.95
C MET A 110 9.73 11.54 0.27
N GLY A 111 9.83 12.87 0.10
CA GLY A 111 10.13 13.80 1.19
C GLY A 111 9.07 13.83 2.28
N LEU A 112 7.85 13.36 2.02
CA LEU A 112 6.83 13.19 3.07
C LEU A 112 7.20 12.13 4.11
N LEU A 113 8.18 11.26 3.82
CA LEU A 113 8.67 10.22 4.73
C LEU A 113 9.90 10.66 5.53
N ASP A 114 10.58 11.74 5.13
CA ASP A 114 11.79 12.23 5.78
C ASP A 114 11.52 12.54 7.26
N GLY A 115 12.26 11.88 8.15
CA GLY A 115 12.10 12.01 9.60
C GLY A 115 10.83 11.38 10.19
N VAL A 116 9.99 10.73 9.37
CA VAL A 116 8.75 10.08 9.81
C VAL A 116 8.94 8.57 9.96
N VAL A 117 9.42 7.90 8.92
CA VAL A 117 9.67 6.47 8.88
C VAL A 117 10.94 6.20 8.08
N PRO A 118 11.87 5.34 8.55
CA PRO A 118 13.04 5.01 7.77
C PRO A 118 12.66 4.38 6.43
N TYR A 119 13.32 4.81 5.37
CA TYR A 119 13.13 4.24 4.05
C TYR A 119 14.44 4.07 3.28
N THR A 120 14.42 3.22 2.25
CA THR A 120 15.47 3.15 1.24
C THR A 120 14.89 3.30 -0.16
N VAL A 121 15.73 3.78 -1.07
CA VAL A 121 15.48 3.92 -2.50
C VAL A 121 16.70 3.40 -3.25
N LEU A 122 16.48 2.79 -4.40
CA LEU A 122 17.50 2.49 -5.40
C LEU A 122 17.01 2.96 -6.78
N PRO A 123 17.92 3.22 -7.74
CA PRO A 123 17.53 3.49 -9.10
C PRO A 123 17.14 2.19 -9.84
N GLY A 124 16.05 2.21 -10.58
CA GLY A 124 15.73 1.22 -11.61
C GLY A 124 16.31 1.61 -12.97
N ASN A 125 15.98 0.88 -14.04
CA ASN A 125 16.52 1.16 -15.37
C ASN A 125 16.08 2.49 -15.97
N HIS A 126 14.94 3.06 -15.58
CA HIS A 126 14.48 4.36 -16.05
C HIS A 126 15.17 5.55 -15.35
N ASP A 127 15.76 5.33 -14.17
CA ASP A 127 16.33 6.40 -13.34
C ASP A 127 17.76 6.80 -13.76
N PHE A 128 18.36 6.07 -14.70
CA PHE A 128 19.69 6.36 -15.23
C PHE A 128 19.62 7.22 -16.49
N GLU A 129 20.67 8.03 -16.70
CA GLU A 129 20.86 8.70 -17.97
C GLU A 129 21.08 7.67 -19.08
N LYS A 130 20.61 8.01 -20.28
CA LYS A 130 20.83 7.23 -21.49
C LYS A 130 21.79 8.00 -22.39
N SER A 131 22.80 7.34 -22.92
CA SER A 131 23.65 7.89 -23.99
C SER A 131 22.84 8.10 -25.27
N GLU A 132 23.42 8.81 -26.25
CA GLU A 132 22.77 9.10 -27.53
C GLU A 132 22.30 7.84 -28.28
N ASP A 133 23.00 6.72 -28.11
CA ASP A 133 22.63 5.40 -28.66
C ASP A 133 21.65 4.60 -27.78
N GLY A 134 21.08 5.23 -26.75
CA GLY A 134 20.09 4.66 -25.85
C GLY A 134 20.64 3.73 -24.76
N ARG A 135 21.97 3.57 -24.66
CA ARG A 135 22.59 2.74 -23.62
C ARG A 135 22.61 3.44 -22.27
N ARG A 136 22.54 2.66 -21.20
CA ARG A 136 22.56 3.19 -19.83
C ARG A 136 23.95 3.74 -19.47
N VAL A 137 24.03 4.99 -19.04
CA VAL A 137 25.23 5.55 -18.43
C VAL A 137 25.40 4.94 -17.04
N LYS A 138 26.64 4.72 -16.59
CA LYS A 138 26.94 4.01 -15.33
C LYS A 138 26.45 4.73 -14.07
N LEU A 139 26.23 6.04 -14.13
CA LEU A 139 25.88 6.88 -12.99
C LEU A 139 24.46 7.41 -13.14
N ALA A 140 23.78 7.65 -12.02
CA ALA A 140 22.46 8.25 -11.98
C ALA A 140 22.55 9.64 -11.31
N PRO A 141 23.09 10.67 -11.98
CA PRO A 141 23.36 11.97 -11.35
C PRO A 141 22.08 12.66 -10.85
N LYS A 142 20.97 12.58 -11.59
CA LYS A 142 19.69 13.16 -11.16
C LYS A 142 19.08 12.44 -9.96
N TYR A 143 19.13 11.10 -9.95
CA TYR A 143 18.79 10.30 -8.77
C TYR A 143 19.62 10.76 -7.56
N ASN A 144 20.94 10.90 -7.70
CA ASN A 144 21.82 11.33 -6.59
C ASN A 144 21.64 12.79 -6.20
N ALA A 145 21.08 13.64 -7.07
CA ALA A 145 20.73 15.01 -6.70
C ALA A 145 19.53 15.03 -5.74
N VAL A 146 18.56 14.11 -5.92
CA VAL A 146 17.35 14.01 -5.08
C VAL A 146 17.56 13.11 -3.86
N PHE A 147 18.29 12.01 -4.04
CA PHE A 147 18.53 10.99 -3.03
C PHE A 147 20.02 10.82 -2.71
N PRO A 148 20.77 11.89 -2.39
CA PRO A 148 22.17 11.77 -2.00
C PRO A 148 22.30 11.04 -0.66
N PRO A 149 23.46 10.44 -0.33
CA PRO A 149 23.70 9.87 1.00
C PRO A 149 23.43 10.85 2.15
N LEU A 150 23.64 12.16 1.89
CA LEU A 150 23.39 13.24 2.83
C LEU A 150 21.93 13.29 3.32
N ARG A 151 20.96 12.94 2.48
CA ARG A 151 19.53 12.90 2.86
C ARG A 151 19.27 11.84 3.93
N PHE A 152 19.97 10.71 3.83
CA PHE A 152 19.75 9.54 4.69
C PHE A 152 20.68 9.46 5.90
N ARG A 153 21.78 10.24 5.96
CA ARG A 153 22.80 10.10 7.01
C ARG A 153 22.30 10.25 8.44
N HIS A 154 21.16 10.90 8.64
CA HIS A 154 20.52 11.09 9.95
C HIS A 154 19.32 10.16 10.17
N GLN A 155 18.93 9.39 9.15
CA GLN A 155 17.88 8.41 9.27
C GLN A 155 18.33 7.27 10.18
N PRO A 156 17.50 6.85 11.16
CA PRO A 156 17.79 5.68 11.98
C PRO A 156 18.07 4.45 11.13
N GLY A 157 19.20 3.80 11.42
CA GLY A 157 19.58 2.55 10.77
C GLY A 157 20.17 2.69 9.36
N TYR A 158 20.34 3.90 8.80
CA TYR A 158 21.10 4.03 7.55
C TYR A 158 22.53 3.52 7.76
N GLY A 159 22.88 2.47 7.04
CA GLY A 159 24.14 1.76 7.21
C GLY A 159 25.28 2.34 6.39
N GLY A 160 24.95 3.03 5.30
CA GLY A 160 25.91 3.65 4.38
C GLY A 160 25.63 3.27 2.93
N HIS A 161 26.61 3.57 2.09
CA HIS A 161 26.54 3.37 0.64
C HIS A 161 27.87 2.89 0.08
N ARG A 162 27.85 2.33 -1.13
CA ARG A 162 29.06 1.92 -1.85
C ARG A 162 29.60 3.09 -2.67
N GLY A 163 30.79 3.58 -2.31
CA GLY A 163 31.46 4.66 -3.04
C GLY A 163 31.08 6.03 -2.48
N VAL A 164 30.70 6.97 -3.35
CA VAL A 164 30.36 8.36 -2.96
C VAL A 164 28.89 8.72 -3.21
N THR A 165 28.18 7.85 -3.91
CA THR A 165 26.79 8.01 -4.36
C THR A 165 25.89 6.97 -3.69
N ASN A 166 24.57 7.13 -3.78
CA ASN A 166 23.59 6.34 -3.00
C ASN A 166 22.91 5.20 -3.78
N GLU A 167 23.27 4.94 -5.04
CA GLU A 167 22.59 3.93 -5.87
C GLU A 167 22.68 2.54 -5.24
N ASN A 168 23.77 2.27 -4.52
CA ASN A 168 23.99 1.04 -3.78
C ASN A 168 24.11 1.42 -2.30
N ASN A 169 23.08 1.14 -1.52
CA ASN A 169 23.04 1.48 -0.11
C ASN A 169 22.46 0.35 0.73
N TYR A 170 22.61 0.46 2.04
CA TYR A 170 22.04 -0.50 2.96
C TYR A 170 21.54 0.18 4.22
N SER A 171 20.54 -0.44 4.84
CA SER A 171 19.93 0.05 6.07
C SER A 171 19.57 -1.10 7.00
N PHE A 172 19.46 -0.79 8.27
CA PHE A 172 19.08 -1.70 9.33
C PHE A 172 17.77 -1.23 9.97
N PHE A 173 16.95 -2.16 10.40
CA PHE A 173 15.86 -1.85 11.32
C PHE A 173 15.58 -3.06 12.22
N SER A 174 14.94 -2.80 13.36
CA SER A 174 14.53 -3.85 14.29
C SER A 174 13.01 -3.81 14.48
N ALA A 175 12.38 -4.97 14.39
CA ALA A 175 10.94 -5.12 14.52
C ALA A 175 10.58 -6.54 14.96
N GLY A 176 9.55 -6.69 15.79
CA GLY A 176 9.06 -8.00 16.23
C GLY A 176 10.16 -8.91 16.81
N GLY A 177 11.04 -8.34 17.64
CA GLY A 177 12.17 -9.06 18.28
C GLY A 177 13.29 -9.49 17.31
N ARG A 178 13.30 -9.01 16.06
CA ARG A 178 14.27 -9.38 15.02
C ARG A 178 15.00 -8.17 14.49
N ASN A 179 16.23 -8.39 14.02
CA ASN A 179 17.04 -7.39 13.33
C ASN A 179 17.05 -7.72 11.83
N PHE A 180 16.91 -6.69 11.00
CA PHE A 180 16.87 -6.80 9.55
C PHE A 180 17.98 -5.96 8.93
N LEU A 181 18.52 -6.48 7.82
CA LEU A 181 19.38 -5.77 6.88
C LEU A 181 18.61 -5.65 5.57
N VAL A 182 18.49 -4.42 5.07
CA VAL A 182 17.94 -4.12 3.75
C VAL A 182 19.09 -3.71 2.85
N LEU A 183 19.27 -4.44 1.76
CA LEU A 183 20.24 -4.12 0.70
C LEU A 183 19.47 -3.54 -0.49
N ALA A 184 19.88 -2.35 -0.93
CA ALA A 184 19.38 -1.67 -2.11
C ALA A 184 20.52 -1.61 -3.13
N LEU A 185 20.41 -2.36 -4.23
CA LEU A 185 21.51 -2.71 -5.14
C LEU A 185 21.14 -2.52 -6.61
#